data_AF-A0A8D6UAH7-F1
#
_entry.id   AF-A0A8D6UAH7-F1
#
_cell.length_a   1.000
_cell.length_b   1.000
_cell.length_c   1.000
_cell.angle_alpha   90.00
_cell.angle_beta   90.00
_cell.angle_gamma   90.00
#
_symmetry.space_group_name_H-M   'P 1'
#
loop_
_entity.id
_entity.type
_entity.pdbx_description
1 polymer ?
#
loop_
_entity_poly.entity_id
_entity_poly.type
_entity_poly.pdbx_seq_one_letter_code
_entity_poly.pdbx_strand_id
1 'polypeptide(L)'
;MNTFAFGPTLVKNGKVAVSENEKVCQDMADNPRTAIVVIKESDGSVHYIVIVSDGRTSESSGLTLYEMAELMKSYGVMTGYNLDSGDSSTMYSNGQVIDKPTTNGNKISERAVSDIVYIGY
;
A
#
# COMPACT_ATOMS: atom_id res chain seq x y z
N MET A 1 -23.43 -2.40 -1.37
CA MET A 1 -22.48 -2.36 -0.24
C MET A 1 -21.24 -3.12 -0.70
N ASN A 2 -20.08 -2.48 -0.72
CA ASN A 2 -18.82 -3.12 -1.11
C ASN A 2 -18.07 -3.49 0.17
N THR A 3 -17.59 -4.73 0.26
CA THR A 3 -16.79 -5.22 1.39
C THR A 3 -15.45 -5.64 0.85
N PHE A 4 -14.39 -5.11 1.44
CA PHE A 4 -13.04 -5.45 1.06
C PHE A 4 -12.34 -6.11 2.25
N ALA A 5 -11.71 -7.26 2.02
CA ALA A 5 -10.93 -7.96 3.02
C ALA A 5 -9.45 -7.78 2.68
N PHE A 6 -8.76 -6.97 3.50
CA PHE A 6 -7.35 -6.64 3.34
C PHE A 6 -6.59 -6.92 4.63
N GLY A 7 -5.28 -7.09 4.53
CA GLY A 7 -4.45 -7.34 5.69
C GLY A 7 -2.96 -7.38 5.38
N PRO A 8 -2.11 -7.18 6.40
CA PRO A 8 -2.45 -6.86 7.79
C PRO A 8 -2.93 -5.41 7.99
N THR A 9 -3.53 -5.12 9.16
CA THR A 9 -3.76 -3.73 9.61
C THR A 9 -2.42 -3.11 9.97
N LEU A 10 -2.07 -1.98 9.35
CA LEU A 10 -0.79 -1.29 9.57
C LEU A 10 -0.91 -0.19 10.62
N VAL A 11 -2.03 0.53 10.63
CA VAL A 11 -2.33 1.57 11.61
C VAL A 11 -3.71 1.31 12.22
N LYS A 12 -3.80 1.34 13.55
CA LYS A 12 -5.04 1.18 14.30
C LYS A 12 -5.13 2.22 15.40
N ASN A 13 -6.21 2.98 15.43
CA ASN A 13 -6.44 4.08 16.38
C ASN A 13 -5.28 5.10 16.39
N GLY A 14 -4.74 5.43 15.21
CA GLY A 14 -3.61 6.36 15.07
C GLY A 14 -2.27 5.82 15.57
N LYS A 15 -2.18 4.53 15.92
CA LYS A 15 -0.95 3.88 16.35
C LYS A 15 -0.53 2.83 15.32
N VAL A 16 0.77 2.73 15.09
CA VAL A 16 1.34 1.63 14.30
C VAL A 16 0.98 0.31 14.98
N ALA A 17 0.40 -0.60 14.20
CA ALA A 17 -0.09 -1.89 14.66
C ALA A 17 0.86 -3.05 14.33
N VAL A 18 1.90 -2.79 13.55
CA VAL A 18 2.96 -3.74 13.19
C VAL A 18 4.25 -3.44 13.96
N SER A 19 5.00 -4.47 14.32
CA SER A 19 6.30 -4.27 15.00
C SER A 19 7.47 -4.35 14.03
N GLU A 20 8.57 -3.64 14.31
CA GLU A 20 9.83 -3.77 13.54
C GLU A 20 10.37 -5.22 13.47
N ASN A 21 9.98 -6.06 14.44
CA ASN A 21 10.41 -7.46 14.57
C ASN A 21 9.37 -8.48 14.09
N GLU A 22 8.20 -8.05 13.61
CA GLU A 22 7.29 -8.97 12.93
C GLU A 22 7.99 -9.39 11.64
N LYS A 23 8.60 -10.56 11.68
CA LYS A 23 9.08 -11.26 10.49
C LYS A 23 7.92 -12.03 9.92
N VAL A 24 6.94 -11.36 9.31
CA VAL A 24 6.15 -12.07 8.31
C VAL A 24 7.12 -12.36 7.17
N CYS A 25 7.08 -13.52 6.53
CA CYS A 25 7.94 -13.81 5.37
C CYS A 25 7.78 -12.77 4.22
N GLN A 26 6.78 -11.89 4.31
CA GLN A 26 6.55 -10.75 3.45
C GLN A 26 7.28 -9.46 3.87
N ASP A 27 7.93 -9.38 5.05
CA ASP A 27 8.59 -8.18 5.62
C ASP A 27 10.02 -7.91 5.13
N MET A 28 10.54 -8.69 4.19
CA MET A 28 11.85 -8.41 3.61
C MET A 28 11.79 -7.07 2.86
N ALA A 29 12.75 -6.17 3.15
CA ALA A 29 12.82 -4.76 2.76
C ALA A 29 12.96 -4.47 1.25
N ASP A 30 12.56 -5.41 0.39
CA ASP A 30 12.74 -5.36 -1.06
C ASP A 30 11.43 -5.66 -1.80
N ASN A 31 10.28 -5.14 -1.34
CA ASN A 31 8.99 -5.44 -1.96
C ASN A 31 8.24 -4.14 -2.30
N PRO A 32 7.74 -4.00 -3.54
CA PRO A 32 6.70 -3.02 -3.82
C PRO A 32 5.54 -3.18 -2.84
N ARG A 33 4.94 -2.08 -2.39
CA ARG A 33 3.82 -2.09 -1.44
C ARG A 33 2.67 -1.28 -1.96
N THR A 34 1.47 -1.78 -1.74
CA THR A 34 0.25 -1.01 -1.97
C THR A 34 -0.54 -0.98 -0.67
N ALA A 35 -1.07 0.18 -0.31
CA ALA A 35 -1.83 0.31 0.91
C ALA A 35 -2.94 1.36 0.77
N ILE A 36 -4.01 1.16 1.52
CA ILE A 36 -5.13 2.10 1.56
C ILE A 36 -5.39 2.55 2.99
N VAL A 37 -5.60 3.85 3.13
CA VAL A 37 -5.91 4.47 4.41
C VAL A 37 -7.19 5.25 4.33
N VAL A 38 -7.86 5.31 5.48
CA VAL A 38 -9.07 6.08 5.66
C VAL A 38 -8.81 7.13 6.72
N ILE A 39 -8.95 8.40 6.33
CA ILE A 39 -8.90 9.54 7.23
C ILE A 39 -10.35 10.00 7.42
N LYS A 40 -10.77 10.11 8.68
CA LYS A 40 -12.05 10.69 9.04
C LYS A 40 -11.80 12.04 9.70
N GLU A 41 -12.30 13.07 9.07
CA GLU A 41 -12.20 14.44 9.55
C GLU A 41 -13.16 14.69 10.73
N SER A 42 -12.88 15.74 11.48
CA SER A 42 -13.70 16.16 12.63
C SER A 42 -15.14 16.55 12.24
N ASP A 43 -15.36 17.00 11.01
CA ASP A 43 -16.66 17.33 10.45
C ASP A 43 -17.45 16.10 9.94
N GLY A 44 -16.84 14.91 10.00
CA GLY A 44 -17.42 13.66 9.52
C GLY A 44 -17.07 13.28 8.07
N SER A 45 -16.35 14.13 7.34
CA SER A 45 -15.85 13.84 5.99
C SER A 45 -14.87 12.67 6.02
N VAL A 46 -14.83 11.90 4.92
CA VAL A 46 -13.95 10.73 4.78
C VAL A 46 -13.06 10.92 3.57
N HIS A 47 -11.74 10.86 3.78
CA HIS A 47 -10.73 10.86 2.73
C HIS A 47 -10.08 9.48 2.64
N TYR A 48 -9.89 9.03 1.41
CA TYR A 48 -9.08 7.86 1.11
C TYR A 48 -7.74 8.31 0.57
N ILE A 49 -6.66 7.72 1.06
CA ILE A 49 -5.34 7.85 0.44
C ILE A 49 -4.91 6.44 0.03
N VAL A 50 -4.50 6.30 -1.22
CA VAL A 50 -3.86 5.09 -1.75
C VAL A 50 -2.38 5.40 -1.87
N ILE A 51 -1.56 4.56 -1.26
CA ILE A 51 -0.11 4.70 -1.27
C ILE A 51 0.47 3.51 -2.02
N VAL A 52 1.29 3.79 -3.02
CA VAL A 52 2.08 2.77 -3.72
C VAL A 52 3.55 3.12 -3.57
N SER A 53 4.34 2.16 -3.12
CA SER A 53 5.79 2.23 -3.09
C SER A 53 6.34 1.26 -4.11
N ASP A 54 7.16 1.76 -5.03
CA ASP A 54 8.01 0.92 -5.86
C ASP A 54 8.99 0.14 -5.00
N GLY A 55 9.41 -1.03 -5.48
CA GLY A 55 10.45 -1.83 -4.84
C GLY A 55 11.18 -2.69 -5.86
N ARG A 56 12.37 -3.19 -5.49
CA ARG A 56 13.25 -3.98 -6.36
C ARG A 56 13.70 -3.25 -7.64
N THR A 57 13.79 -1.92 -7.56
CA THR A 57 14.32 -1.08 -8.63
C THR A 57 15.66 -0.47 -8.20
N SER A 58 16.43 0.07 -9.14
CA SER A 58 17.66 0.80 -8.82
C SER A 58 17.43 2.09 -8.02
N GLU A 59 16.20 2.62 -8.05
CA GLU A 59 15.82 3.87 -7.38
C GLU A 59 15.11 3.63 -6.03
N SER A 60 14.50 2.45 -5.84
CA SER A 60 13.78 2.08 -4.63
C SER A 60 13.91 0.58 -4.35
N SER A 61 14.40 0.24 -3.16
CA SER A 61 14.31 -1.11 -2.60
C SER A 61 12.86 -1.45 -2.24
N GLY A 62 12.08 -0.46 -1.79
CA GLY A 62 10.74 -0.63 -1.27
C GLY A 62 10.66 -0.29 0.21
N LEU A 63 9.45 -0.39 0.78
CA LEU A 63 9.20 -0.12 2.18
C LEU A 63 8.89 -1.43 2.93
N THR A 64 9.43 -1.54 4.14
CA THR A 64 8.94 -2.50 5.13
C THR A 64 7.50 -2.17 5.54
N LEU A 65 6.77 -3.13 6.11
CA LEU A 65 5.42 -2.85 6.62
C LEU A 65 5.44 -1.78 7.72
N TYR A 66 6.50 -1.76 8.52
CA TYR A 66 6.70 -0.76 9.57
C TYR A 66 6.92 0.65 9.00
N GLU A 67 7.80 0.82 8.01
CA GLU A 67 8.02 2.12 7.36
C GLU A 67 6.76 2.62 6.66
N MET A 68 6.01 1.71 6.01
CA MET A 68 4.71 2.05 5.44
C MET A 68 3.73 2.51 6.53
N ALA A 69 3.69 1.84 7.69
CA ALA A 69 2.83 2.22 8.80
C ALA A 69 3.21 3.58 9.42
N GLU A 70 4.50 3.88 9.58
CA GLU A 70 4.96 5.19 10.04
C GLU A 70 4.67 6.29 9.00
N LEU A 71 4.81 6.00 7.70
CA LEU A 71 4.40 6.92 6.64
C LEU A 71 2.90 7.23 6.72
N MET A 72 2.05 6.21 6.85
CA MET A 72 0.60 6.40 7.04
C MET A 72 0.29 7.27 8.26
N LYS A 73 0.94 6.99 9.38
CA LYS A 73 0.78 7.75 10.62
C LYS A 73 1.20 9.21 10.46
N SER A 74 2.23 9.49 9.65
CA SER A 74 2.66 10.86 9.34
C SER A 74 1.58 11.68 8.63
N TYR A 75 0.67 11.03 7.92
CA TYR A 75 -0.51 11.65 7.29
C TYR A 75 -1.71 11.80 8.25
N GLY A 76 -1.58 11.49 9.54
CA GLY A 76 -2.68 11.61 10.51
C GLY A 76 -3.74 10.51 10.37
N VAL A 77 -3.39 9.39 9.74
CA VAL A 77 -4.32 8.28 9.51
C VAL A 77 -4.74 7.62 10.82
N MET A 78 -6.05 7.43 10.98
CA MET A 78 -6.61 6.72 12.14
C MET A 78 -6.66 5.21 11.94
N THR A 79 -6.90 4.74 10.70
CA THR A 79 -6.92 3.31 10.36
C THR A 79 -6.38 3.10 8.94
N GLY A 80 -5.43 2.17 8.81
CA GLY A 80 -4.76 1.86 7.55
C GLY A 80 -4.57 0.36 7.36
N TYR A 81 -4.76 -0.10 6.12
CA TYR A 81 -4.66 -1.51 5.75
C TYR A 81 -3.66 -1.69 4.60
N ASN A 82 -2.86 -2.76 4.70
CA ASN A 82 -2.03 -3.20 3.59
C ASN A 82 -2.90 -3.87 2.51
N LEU A 83 -2.64 -3.56 1.25
CA LEU A 83 -3.24 -4.21 0.08
C LEU A 83 -2.28 -5.24 -0.50
N ASP A 84 -2.76 -6.02 -1.48
CA ASP A 84 -1.87 -6.95 -2.19
C ASP A 84 -0.67 -6.19 -2.77
N SER A 85 0.51 -6.79 -2.62
CA SER A 85 1.80 -6.12 -2.73
C SER A 85 2.79 -7.02 -3.49
N GLY A 86 3.93 -6.45 -3.89
CA GLY A 86 4.90 -7.13 -4.73
C GLY A 86 4.55 -6.96 -6.21
N ASP A 87 4.60 -8.04 -6.97
CA ASP A 87 4.44 -7.98 -8.43
C ASP A 87 3.05 -7.49 -8.89
N SER A 88 2.07 -7.42 -7.98
CA SER A 88 0.72 -6.91 -8.23
C SER A 88 0.54 -5.43 -7.89
N SER A 89 1.55 -4.76 -7.31
CA SER A 89 1.50 -3.32 -7.06
C SER A 89 1.55 -2.57 -8.39
N THR A 90 0.44 -1.91 -8.74
CA THR A 90 0.33 -1.05 -9.92
C THR A 90 -0.71 0.04 -9.64
N MET A 91 -0.35 1.30 -9.85
CA MET A 91 -1.28 2.43 -9.79
C MET A 91 -1.49 3.01 -11.19
N TYR A 92 -2.75 3.05 -11.60
CA TYR A 92 -3.16 3.63 -12.87
C TYR A 92 -3.96 4.91 -12.65
N SER A 93 -3.56 6.00 -13.29
CA SER A 93 -4.21 7.30 -13.19
C SER A 93 -4.19 8.02 -14.54
N ASN A 94 -5.33 8.61 -14.93
CA ASN A 94 -5.47 9.43 -16.14
C ASN A 94 -4.90 8.79 -17.43
N GLY A 95 -5.13 7.50 -17.62
CA GLY A 95 -4.72 6.80 -18.84
C GLY A 95 -3.32 6.18 -18.79
N GLN A 96 -2.60 6.31 -17.67
CA GLN A 96 -1.20 5.90 -17.57
C GLN A 96 -0.90 5.20 -16.23
N VAL A 97 0.07 4.28 -16.26
CA VAL A 97 0.70 3.73 -15.06
C VAL A 97 1.64 4.79 -14.48
N ILE A 98 1.51 5.06 -13.18
CA ILE A 98 2.25 6.15 -12.52
C ILE A 98 3.34 5.66 -11.55
N ASP A 99 3.46 4.34 -11.38
CA ASP A 99 4.51 3.65 -10.63
C ASP A 99 5.40 2.78 -11.54
N LYS A 100 6.39 2.08 -10.97
CA LYS A 100 7.31 1.18 -11.69
C LYS A 100 7.08 -0.27 -11.24
N PRO A 101 6.02 -0.93 -11.73
CA PRO A 101 5.68 -2.29 -11.32
C PRO A 101 6.79 -3.29 -11.67
N THR A 102 7.12 -4.19 -10.75
CA THR A 102 8.16 -5.21 -10.94
C THR A 102 7.58 -6.62 -10.97
N THR A 103 7.73 -7.34 -12.07
CA THR A 103 7.33 -8.76 -12.22
C THR A 103 8.55 -9.68 -12.11
N ASN A 104 8.37 -10.88 -11.54
CA ASN A 104 9.41 -11.90 -11.38
C ASN A 104 10.64 -11.37 -10.64
N GLY A 105 10.42 -10.58 -9.59
CA GLY A 105 11.49 -9.94 -8.83
C GLY A 105 11.88 -8.59 -9.41
N ASN A 106 12.54 -8.53 -10.57
CA ASN A 106 13.29 -7.33 -10.95
C ASN A 106 12.97 -6.79 -12.36
N LYS A 107 12.01 -7.38 -13.07
CA LYS A 107 11.64 -6.92 -14.42
C LYS A 107 10.58 -5.84 -14.31
N ILE A 108 10.86 -4.64 -14.80
CA ILE A 108 9.85 -3.57 -14.86
C ILE A 108 8.80 -3.94 -15.90
N SER A 109 7.63 -4.36 -15.43
CA SER A 109 6.45 -4.70 -16.23
C SER A 109 5.25 -4.91 -15.33
N GLU A 110 4.06 -4.58 -15.82
CA GLU A 110 2.79 -4.91 -15.17
C GLU A 110 2.56 -6.43 -15.16
N ARG A 111 1.87 -6.90 -14.11
CA ARG A 111 1.42 -8.29 -13.97
C ARG A 111 -0.10 -8.35 -14.07
N ALA A 112 -0.63 -9.42 -14.66
CA ALA A 112 -2.06 -9.70 -14.57
C ALA A 112 -2.49 -9.96 -13.12
N VAL A 113 -3.46 -9.18 -12.64
CA VAL A 113 -4.06 -9.30 -11.30
C VAL A 113 -5.51 -9.79 -11.42
N SER A 114 -6.04 -10.43 -10.37
CA SER A 114 -7.41 -10.93 -10.38
C SER A 114 -8.44 -9.81 -10.21
N ASP A 115 -8.13 -8.84 -9.37
CA ASP A 115 -9.06 -7.80 -8.91
C ASP A 115 -8.38 -6.44 -8.85
N ILE A 116 -9.16 -5.37 -9.02
CA ILE A 116 -8.71 -3.99 -8.91
C ILE A 116 -9.60 -3.20 -7.97
N VAL A 117 -9.03 -2.18 -7.33
CA VAL A 117 -9.81 -1.12 -6.70
C VAL A 117 -9.87 0.05 -7.68
N TYR A 118 -11.06 0.35 -8.19
CA TYR A 118 -11.29 1.44 -9.13
C TYR A 118 -12.04 2.59 -8.46
N ILE A 119 -11.55 3.82 -8.66
CA ILE A 119 -12.19 5.06 -8.20
C ILE A 119 -12.44 5.92 -9.44
N GLY A 120 -13.71 6.15 -9.74
CA GLY A 120 -14.15 6.92 -10.91
C GLY A 120 -15.65 7.23 -10.81
N TYR A 121 -16.12 8.08 -11.71
CA TYR A 121 -17.51 8.54 -11.83
C TYR A 121 -18.18 7.98 -13.08
#